data_AF-A0A6J7C6E4-F1
#
_entry.id   AF-A0A6J7C6E4-F1
#
_cell.length_a   1.000
_cell.length_b   1.000
_cell.length_c   1.000
_cell.angle_alpha   90.00
_cell.angle_beta   90.00
_cell.angle_gamma   90.00
#
_symmetry.space_group_name_H-M   'P 1'
#
loop_
_entity.id
_entity.type
_entity.pdbx_description
1 polymer ?
#
loop_
_entity_poly.entity_id
_entity_poly.type
_entity_poly.pdbx_seq_one_letter_code
_entity_poly.pdbx_strand_id
1 'polypeptide(L)'
;MHFHELGALGPHVLLAHAVHLDEQEVECVLETKTAVASCPWAYLRLAQGFTAGCHPTLFHRGARLALGCDAENAGDAVDILRAASLFVGLARDMSMDAFSMTAHDALALATRGGAEAIGKGNLIGSLEIGKQADLVVHDTSGPQFLPRSTDAVRQLVWASDGRSVRDVVVAGRHVLRDRECITVDVNSLRAEALERRDHLLRARG
;
A
#
# COMPACT_ATOMS: atom_id res chain seq x y z
N MET A 1 -14.16 -19.66 13.80
CA MET A 1 -14.11 -18.22 13.42
C MET A 1 -15.42 -17.87 12.74
N HIS A 2 -16.17 -16.90 13.26
CA HIS A 2 -17.56 -16.65 12.85
C HIS A 2 -17.75 -16.46 11.33
N PHE A 3 -16.93 -15.63 10.68
CA PHE A 3 -17.05 -15.43 9.22
C PHE A 3 -16.69 -16.68 8.39
N HIS A 4 -15.83 -17.54 8.91
CA HIS A 4 -15.55 -18.83 8.28
C HIS A 4 -16.75 -19.77 8.38
N GLU A 5 -17.37 -19.87 9.55
CA GLU A 5 -18.58 -20.70 9.78
C GLU A 5 -19.77 -20.24 8.94
N LEU A 6 -19.86 -18.93 8.67
CA LEU A 6 -20.84 -18.34 7.76
C LEU A 6 -20.52 -18.54 6.27
N GLY A 7 -19.34 -19.09 5.93
CA GLY A 7 -18.89 -19.23 4.54
C GLY A 7 -18.59 -17.89 3.86
N ALA A 8 -18.39 -16.82 4.62
CA ALA A 8 -18.15 -15.48 4.11
C ALA A 8 -16.71 -15.26 3.66
N LEU A 9 -15.76 -16.04 4.19
CA LEU A 9 -14.35 -15.96 3.79
C LEU A 9 -14.09 -16.66 2.45
N GLY A 10 -13.15 -16.13 1.68
CA GLY A 10 -12.82 -16.68 0.39
C GLY A 10 -11.98 -15.74 -0.46
N PRO A 11 -11.64 -16.14 -1.70
CA PRO A 11 -10.74 -15.37 -2.54
C PRO A 11 -11.34 -14.04 -3.05
N HIS A 12 -12.63 -13.82 -2.82
CA HIS A 12 -13.38 -12.62 -3.17
C HIS A 12 -13.41 -11.58 -2.04
N VAL A 13 -12.80 -11.87 -0.88
CA VAL A 13 -12.78 -10.99 0.29
C VAL A 13 -11.39 -10.38 0.51
N LEU A 14 -11.38 -9.09 0.82
CA LEU A 14 -10.24 -8.36 1.34
C LEU A 14 -10.57 -7.87 2.75
N LEU A 15 -9.91 -8.44 3.76
CA LEU A 15 -10.01 -7.97 5.13
C LEU A 15 -9.15 -6.72 5.31
N ALA A 16 -9.79 -5.63 5.70
CA ALA A 16 -9.09 -4.44 6.14
C ALA A 16 -8.46 -4.70 7.51
N HIS A 17 -7.22 -4.24 7.66
CA HIS A 17 -6.45 -4.28 8.89
C HIS A 17 -5.99 -5.67 9.33
N ALA A 18 -6.88 -6.51 9.86
CA ALA A 18 -6.59 -7.84 10.39
C ALA A 18 -5.31 -7.88 11.26
N VAL A 19 -5.17 -6.92 12.19
CA VAL A 19 -3.97 -6.79 13.04
C VAL A 19 -3.88 -7.92 14.05
N HIS A 20 -4.97 -8.20 14.74
CA HIS A 20 -5.05 -9.22 15.78
C HIS A 20 -5.77 -10.45 15.24
N LEU A 21 -5.03 -11.28 14.50
CA LEU A 21 -5.45 -12.64 14.21
C LEU A 21 -4.71 -13.59 15.13
N ASP A 22 -5.41 -14.54 15.72
CA ASP A 22 -4.76 -15.70 16.33
C ASP A 22 -4.30 -16.72 15.28
N GLU A 23 -3.62 -17.78 15.72
CA GLU A 23 -3.08 -18.80 14.81
C GLU A 23 -4.18 -19.51 14.00
N GLN A 24 -5.33 -19.81 14.62
CA GLN A 24 -6.44 -20.49 13.94
C GLN A 24 -7.06 -19.57 12.87
N GLU A 25 -7.14 -18.28 13.17
CA GLU A 25 -7.63 -17.28 12.23
C GLU A 25 -6.65 -17.05 11.07
N VAL A 26 -5.35 -17.07 11.34
CA VAL A 26 -4.30 -17.05 10.30
C VAL A 26 -4.43 -18.26 9.37
N GLU A 27 -4.58 -19.48 9.90
CA GLU A 27 -4.78 -20.68 9.08
C GLU A 27 -6.00 -20.54 8.18
N CYS A 28 -7.11 -20.07 8.76
CA CYS A 28 -8.33 -19.90 8.00
C CYS A 28 -8.20 -18.87 6.87
N VAL A 29 -7.48 -17.76 7.09
CA VAL A 29 -7.18 -16.78 6.03
C VAL A 29 -6.38 -17.43 4.90
N LEU A 30 -5.38 -18.25 5.23
CA LEU A 30 -4.56 -18.98 4.26
C LEU A 30 -5.39 -20.01 3.46
N GLU A 31 -6.13 -20.87 4.16
CA GLU A 31 -6.95 -21.94 3.57
C GLU A 31 -8.02 -21.39 2.61
N THR A 32 -8.72 -20.34 3.05
CA THR A 32 -9.78 -19.70 2.24
C THR A 32 -9.22 -18.80 1.14
N LYS A 33 -7.90 -18.56 1.13
CA LYS A 33 -7.23 -17.59 0.25
C LYS A 33 -7.82 -16.20 0.38
N THR A 34 -8.32 -15.85 1.56
CA THR A 34 -8.79 -14.51 1.86
C THR A 34 -7.61 -13.54 1.83
N ALA A 35 -7.82 -12.35 1.28
CA ALA A 35 -6.77 -11.34 1.23
C ALA A 35 -6.80 -10.43 2.47
N VAL A 36 -5.65 -9.85 2.81
CA VAL A 36 -5.50 -8.88 3.91
C VAL A 36 -4.86 -7.60 3.38
N ALA A 37 -5.39 -6.43 3.78
CA ALA A 37 -4.77 -5.13 3.53
C ALA A 37 -4.08 -4.62 4.80
N SER A 38 -2.75 -4.54 4.77
CA SER A 38 -1.93 -3.99 5.87
C SER A 38 -1.69 -2.50 5.69
N CYS A 39 -2.07 -1.69 6.69
CA CYS A 39 -1.93 -0.24 6.71
C CYS A 39 -1.00 0.21 7.87
N PRO A 40 0.32 0.00 7.77
CA PRO A 40 1.23 0.09 8.90
C PRO A 40 1.27 1.50 9.55
N TRP A 41 1.11 2.57 8.77
CA TRP A 41 1.07 3.94 9.30
C TRP A 41 -0.11 4.16 10.25
N ALA A 42 -1.29 3.66 9.90
CA ALA A 42 -2.48 3.74 10.75
C ALA A 42 -2.27 2.97 12.06
N TYR A 43 -1.61 1.81 12.00
CA TYR A 43 -1.43 0.99 13.20
C TYR A 43 -0.48 1.63 14.20
N LEU A 44 0.59 2.25 13.70
CA LEU A 44 1.51 3.00 14.55
C LEU A 44 0.84 4.26 15.10
N ARG A 45 0.16 5.04 14.26
CA ARG A 45 -0.47 6.29 14.68
C ARG A 45 -1.60 6.06 15.70
N LEU A 46 -2.42 5.04 15.49
CA LEU A 46 -3.58 4.74 16.34
C LEU A 46 -3.26 3.69 17.42
N ALA A 47 -2.00 3.31 17.60
CA ALA A 47 -1.55 2.30 18.56
C ALA A 47 -2.31 0.96 18.45
N GLN A 48 -2.62 0.52 17.24
CA GLN A 48 -3.31 -0.76 16.99
C GLN A 48 -2.37 -1.97 17.10
N GLY A 49 -1.05 -1.76 17.12
CA GLY A 49 -0.10 -2.82 17.49
C GLY A 49 0.40 -3.67 16.32
N PHE A 50 1.03 -3.04 15.31
CA PHE A 50 1.73 -3.76 14.22
C PHE A 50 2.68 -4.84 14.76
N THR A 51 3.47 -4.50 15.80
CA THR A 51 4.45 -5.40 16.40
C THR A 51 3.85 -6.59 17.14
N ALA A 52 2.61 -6.48 17.59
CA ALA A 52 1.85 -7.59 18.16
C ALA A 52 1.00 -8.32 17.11
N GLY A 53 1.02 -7.84 15.86
CA GLY A 53 0.24 -8.40 14.77
C GLY A 53 0.97 -9.48 13.98
N CYS A 54 0.29 -10.00 12.96
CA CYS A 54 0.74 -11.18 12.22
C CYS A 54 1.11 -10.90 10.74
N HIS A 55 1.13 -9.64 10.28
CA HIS A 55 1.31 -9.36 8.84
C HIS A 55 2.62 -9.87 8.24
N PRO A 56 3.79 -9.73 8.89
CA PRO A 56 5.02 -10.36 8.37
C PRO A 56 4.90 -11.89 8.31
N THR A 57 4.25 -12.52 9.30
CA THR A 57 3.97 -13.97 9.29
C THR A 57 3.07 -14.36 8.13
N LEU A 58 1.98 -13.62 7.89
CA LEU A 58 1.10 -13.83 6.74
C LEU A 58 1.88 -13.76 5.42
N PHE A 59 2.75 -12.76 5.27
CA PHE A 59 3.62 -12.64 4.09
C PHE A 59 4.51 -13.89 3.93
N HIS A 60 5.23 -14.28 4.97
CA HIS A 60 6.13 -15.44 4.93
C HIS A 60 5.42 -16.76 4.66
N ARG A 61 4.15 -16.87 5.05
CA ARG A 61 3.30 -18.05 4.81
C ARG A 61 2.60 -18.02 3.45
N GLY A 62 2.87 -17.01 2.62
CA GLY A 62 2.30 -16.93 1.26
C GLY A 62 0.85 -16.47 1.21
N ALA A 63 0.37 -15.74 2.23
CA ALA A 63 -0.96 -15.13 2.20
C ALA A 63 -1.06 -14.07 1.10
N ARG A 64 -2.29 -13.81 0.65
CA ARG A 64 -2.60 -12.69 -0.25
C ARG A 64 -2.59 -11.38 0.54
N LEU A 65 -1.43 -10.77 0.66
CA LEU A 65 -1.22 -9.54 1.41
C LEU A 65 -1.07 -8.34 0.46
N ALA A 66 -1.81 -7.27 0.75
CA ALA A 66 -1.69 -5.97 0.11
C ALA A 66 -1.25 -4.91 1.12
N LEU A 67 -0.64 -3.83 0.63
CA LEU A 67 -0.37 -2.63 1.42
C LEU A 67 -1.43 -1.56 1.16
N GLY A 68 -1.75 -0.79 2.19
CA GLY A 68 -2.62 0.38 2.12
C GLY A 68 -2.10 1.53 2.97
N CYS A 69 -2.65 2.72 2.74
CA CYS A 69 -2.34 3.92 3.52
C CYS A 69 -3.39 4.22 4.60
N ASP A 70 -4.53 3.50 4.59
CA ASP A 70 -5.75 3.86 5.31
C ASP A 70 -6.26 5.27 4.93
N ALA A 71 -7.24 5.79 5.66
CA ALA A 71 -7.75 7.15 5.50
C ALA A 71 -6.78 8.21 6.03
N GLU A 72 -6.89 9.45 5.52
CA GLU A 72 -6.02 10.57 5.93
C GLU A 72 -6.07 10.83 7.44
N ASN A 73 -7.22 10.64 8.09
CA ASN A 73 -7.35 10.83 9.54
C ASN A 73 -6.73 9.69 10.39
N ALA A 74 -6.27 8.61 9.75
CA ALA A 74 -5.58 7.49 10.39
C ALA A 74 -4.11 7.40 9.97
N GLY A 75 -3.77 7.69 8.71
CA GLY A 75 -2.41 7.59 8.16
C GLY A 75 -1.68 8.92 7.93
N ASP A 76 -2.38 10.05 7.79
CA ASP A 76 -1.89 11.40 7.39
C ASP A 76 -1.06 11.48 6.08
N ALA A 77 -0.62 10.36 5.50
CA ALA A 77 0.16 10.31 4.27
C ALA A 77 -0.34 9.22 3.32
N VAL A 78 -0.94 9.64 2.20
CA VAL A 78 -1.34 8.75 1.10
C VAL A 78 -0.13 8.49 0.19
N ASP A 79 0.86 7.77 0.73
CA ASP A 79 2.10 7.43 0.03
C ASP A 79 2.42 5.94 0.21
N ILE A 80 2.24 5.18 -0.88
CA ILE A 80 2.42 3.73 -0.86
C ILE A 80 3.89 3.31 -0.73
N LEU A 81 4.85 4.12 -1.21
CA LEU A 81 6.28 3.82 -1.06
C LEU A 81 6.71 3.96 0.41
N ARG A 82 6.20 5.00 1.09
CA ARG A 82 6.41 5.17 2.53
C ARG A 82 5.71 4.10 3.36
N ALA A 83 4.54 3.64 2.95
CA ALA A 83 3.88 2.50 3.61
C ALA A 83 4.68 1.20 3.42
N ALA A 84 5.20 0.97 2.21
CA ALA A 84 5.99 -0.22 1.88
C ALA A 84 7.34 -0.27 2.62
N SER A 85 8.07 0.84 2.68
CA SER A 85 9.33 0.92 3.43
C SER A 85 9.11 0.77 4.93
N LEU A 86 8.03 1.36 5.47
CA LEU A 86 7.66 1.17 6.87
C LEU A 86 7.32 -0.30 7.17
N PHE A 87 6.51 -0.95 6.33
CA PHE A 87 6.14 -2.35 6.51
C PHE A 87 7.36 -3.27 6.60
N VAL A 88 8.27 -3.18 5.62
CA VAL A 88 9.48 -4.00 5.58
C VAL A 88 10.46 -3.62 6.70
N GLY A 89 10.55 -2.33 7.05
CA GLY A 89 11.37 -1.86 8.16
C GLY A 89 10.92 -2.45 9.49
N LEU A 90 9.61 -2.41 9.78
CA LEU A 90 9.04 -3.00 10.99
C LEU A 90 9.17 -4.51 11.01
N ALA A 91 8.96 -5.20 9.87
CA ALA A 91 9.15 -6.66 9.80
C ALA A 91 10.60 -7.06 10.12
N ARG A 92 11.58 -6.35 9.55
CA ARG A 92 13.01 -6.55 9.84
C ARG A 92 13.32 -6.32 11.31
N ASP A 93 12.85 -5.20 11.87
CA ASP A 93 13.06 -4.83 13.27
C ASP A 93 12.48 -5.88 14.23
N MET A 94 11.23 -6.30 14.01
CA MET A 94 10.56 -7.35 14.79
C MET A 94 11.33 -8.68 14.79
N SER A 95 11.86 -9.07 13.62
CA SER A 95 12.64 -10.30 13.47
C SER A 95 14.10 -10.17 13.92
N MET A 96 14.58 -8.94 14.18
CA MET A 96 15.99 -8.60 14.32
C MET A 96 16.87 -9.15 13.18
N ASP A 97 16.31 -9.24 11.98
CA ASP A 97 16.98 -9.73 10.77
C ASP A 97 16.79 -8.73 9.63
N ALA A 98 17.91 -8.15 9.18
CA ALA A 98 17.93 -7.18 8.08
C ALA A 98 17.55 -7.79 6.71
N PHE A 99 17.50 -9.12 6.60
CA PHE A 99 17.25 -9.85 5.38
C PHE A 99 15.90 -10.57 5.35
N SER A 100 15.11 -10.53 6.44
CA SER A 100 13.83 -11.22 6.53
C SER A 100 12.86 -10.77 5.44
N MET A 101 12.85 -9.49 5.10
CA MET A 101 12.11 -8.96 3.95
C MET A 101 12.97 -7.99 3.15
N THR A 102 12.73 -7.87 1.84
CA THR A 102 13.52 -7.05 0.92
C THR A 102 12.74 -5.85 0.37
N ALA A 103 13.44 -4.90 -0.26
CA ALA A 103 12.79 -3.83 -1.00
C ALA A 103 11.96 -4.37 -2.19
N HIS A 104 12.36 -5.50 -2.77
CA HIS A 104 11.60 -6.16 -3.84
C HIS A 104 10.29 -6.74 -3.31
N ASP A 105 10.28 -7.28 -2.09
CA ASP A 105 9.05 -7.72 -1.42
C ASP A 105 8.11 -6.54 -1.14
N ALA A 106 8.68 -5.41 -0.68
CA ALA A 106 7.92 -4.17 -0.47
C ALA A 106 7.24 -3.70 -1.77
N LEU A 107 7.99 -3.67 -2.89
CA LEU A 107 7.46 -3.27 -4.19
C LEU A 107 6.43 -4.27 -4.71
N ALA A 108 6.65 -5.57 -4.52
CA ALA A 108 5.71 -6.61 -4.92
C ALA A 108 4.37 -6.46 -4.16
N LEU A 109 4.40 -6.26 -2.85
CA LEU A 109 3.20 -6.01 -2.03
C LEU A 109 2.46 -4.73 -2.45
N ALA A 110 3.20 -3.68 -2.81
CA ALA A 110 2.63 -2.41 -3.30
C ALA A 110 2.08 -2.48 -4.73
N THR A 111 2.37 -3.55 -5.50
CA THR A 111 2.00 -3.68 -6.91
C THR A 111 1.24 -4.98 -7.17
N ARG A 112 1.92 -6.04 -7.58
CA ARG A 112 1.30 -7.33 -7.95
C ARG A 112 0.55 -7.97 -6.79
N GLY A 113 1.08 -7.92 -5.57
CA GLY A 113 0.41 -8.44 -4.37
C GLY A 113 -0.91 -7.72 -4.10
N GLY A 114 -0.93 -6.39 -4.22
CA GLY A 114 -2.15 -5.60 -4.18
C GLY A 114 -3.17 -5.98 -5.26
N ALA A 115 -2.71 -6.13 -6.51
CA ALA A 115 -3.55 -6.55 -7.63
C ALA A 115 -4.15 -7.94 -7.41
N GLU A 116 -3.35 -8.90 -6.93
CA GLU A 116 -3.80 -10.25 -6.58
C GLU A 116 -4.81 -10.21 -5.45
N ALA A 117 -4.57 -9.43 -4.39
CA ALA A 117 -5.48 -9.28 -3.24
C ALA A 117 -6.88 -8.80 -3.66
N ILE A 118 -6.98 -7.87 -4.63
CA ILE A 118 -8.27 -7.38 -5.16
C ILE A 118 -8.81 -8.19 -6.35
N GLY A 119 -8.23 -9.34 -6.66
CA GLY A 119 -8.69 -10.22 -7.75
C GLY A 119 -8.41 -9.70 -9.16
N LYS A 120 -7.48 -8.75 -9.31
CA LYS A 120 -7.08 -8.15 -10.60
C LYS A 120 -5.66 -8.51 -11.03
N GLY A 121 -5.03 -9.53 -10.43
CA GLY A 121 -3.66 -9.95 -10.75
C GLY A 121 -3.44 -10.30 -12.24
N ASN A 122 -4.47 -10.74 -12.95
CA ASN A 122 -4.40 -11.01 -14.40
C ASN A 122 -4.52 -9.75 -15.27
N LEU A 123 -4.88 -8.60 -14.70
CA LEU A 123 -5.17 -7.36 -15.43
C LEU A 123 -4.15 -6.26 -15.15
N ILE A 124 -3.65 -6.14 -13.91
CA ILE A 124 -2.76 -5.06 -13.46
C ILE A 124 -1.67 -5.59 -12.50
N GLY A 125 -0.81 -4.70 -12.02
CA GLY A 125 0.18 -4.98 -10.96
C GLY A 125 1.56 -5.42 -11.46
N SER A 126 1.74 -5.62 -12.76
CA SER A 126 3.03 -5.94 -13.38
C SER A 126 3.07 -5.52 -14.85
N LEU A 127 4.28 -5.33 -15.37
CA LEU A 127 4.54 -4.98 -16.77
C LEU A 127 4.64 -6.25 -17.62
N GLU A 128 3.50 -6.74 -18.09
CA GLU A 128 3.40 -7.95 -18.90
C GLU A 128 2.48 -7.71 -20.10
N ILE A 129 2.81 -8.31 -21.25
CA ILE A 129 1.99 -8.21 -22.46
C ILE A 129 0.59 -8.74 -22.14
N GLY A 130 -0.44 -7.96 -22.50
CA GLY A 130 -1.85 -8.29 -22.27
C GLY A 130 -2.46 -7.66 -21.01
N LYS A 131 -1.64 -7.14 -20.07
CA LYS A 131 -2.13 -6.36 -18.92
C LYS A 131 -2.40 -4.90 -19.30
N GLN A 132 -3.20 -4.21 -18.48
CA GLN A 132 -3.44 -2.77 -18.65
C GLN A 132 -2.16 -1.97 -18.42
N ALA A 133 -2.02 -0.87 -19.16
CA ALA A 133 -0.94 0.08 -19.00
C ALA A 133 -1.20 1.01 -17.79
N ASP A 134 -1.04 0.44 -16.59
CA ASP A 134 -1.04 1.15 -15.31
C ASP A 134 0.42 1.36 -14.89
N LEU A 135 0.95 2.56 -15.15
CA LEU A 135 2.37 2.88 -15.06
C LEU A 135 2.61 4.07 -14.14
N VAL A 136 3.67 3.99 -13.33
CA VAL A 136 4.19 5.12 -12.54
C VAL A 136 5.64 5.34 -12.95
N VAL A 137 5.95 6.56 -13.39
CA VAL A 137 7.29 6.95 -13.82
C VAL A 137 7.91 7.84 -12.74
N HIS A 138 9.05 7.41 -12.19
CA HIS A 138 9.79 8.16 -11.20
C HIS A 138 10.95 8.93 -11.83
N ASP A 139 11.07 10.21 -11.48
CA ASP A 139 12.22 11.04 -11.80
C ASP A 139 13.40 10.72 -10.86
N THR A 140 14.49 10.26 -11.47
CA THR A 140 15.71 9.81 -10.79
C THR A 140 16.85 10.82 -10.85
N SER A 141 16.56 12.08 -11.19
CA SER A 141 17.55 13.17 -11.18
C SER A 141 17.73 13.82 -9.79
N GLY A 142 16.79 13.59 -8.86
CA GLY A 142 16.82 14.16 -7.52
C GLY A 142 17.89 13.54 -6.58
N PRO A 143 18.24 14.23 -5.48
CA PRO A 143 19.31 13.83 -4.56
C PRO A 143 19.10 12.44 -3.95
N GLN A 144 17.86 12.00 -3.75
CA GLN A 144 17.55 10.66 -3.25
C GLN A 144 18.03 9.52 -4.16
N PHE A 145 18.31 9.81 -5.44
CA PHE A 145 18.84 8.86 -6.42
C PHE A 145 20.35 9.03 -6.68
N LEU A 146 21.04 9.88 -5.90
CA LEU A 146 22.46 10.20 -6.07
C LEU A 146 23.29 9.78 -4.83
N PRO A 147 24.35 8.95 -4.99
CA PRO A 147 24.73 8.24 -6.21
C PRO A 147 23.67 7.20 -6.62
N ARG A 148 23.65 6.85 -7.91
CA ARG A 148 22.73 5.81 -8.41
C ARG A 148 23.15 4.45 -7.86
N SER A 149 22.22 3.79 -7.18
CA SER A 149 22.40 2.42 -6.71
C SER A 149 22.39 1.46 -7.90
N THR A 150 23.10 0.32 -7.76
CA THR A 150 22.97 -0.81 -8.69
C THR A 150 21.63 -1.53 -8.54
N ASP A 151 20.93 -1.34 -7.42
CA ASP A 151 19.58 -1.82 -7.20
C ASP A 151 18.60 -0.64 -7.13
N ALA A 152 17.93 -0.38 -8.25
CA ALA A 152 16.96 0.70 -8.38
C ALA A 152 15.74 0.51 -7.47
N VAL A 153 15.31 -0.73 -7.20
CA VAL A 153 14.16 -1.02 -6.34
C VAL A 153 14.50 -0.72 -4.89
N ARG A 154 15.70 -1.13 -4.44
CA ARG A 154 16.20 -0.75 -3.11
C ARG A 154 16.23 0.75 -2.94
N GLN A 155 16.74 1.49 -3.91
CA GLN A 155 16.81 2.94 -3.83
C GLN A 155 15.42 3.59 -3.86
N LEU A 156 14.51 3.11 -4.72
CA LEU A 156 13.13 3.58 -4.79
C LEU A 156 12.40 3.43 -3.45
N VAL A 157 12.47 2.25 -2.84
CA VAL A 157 11.75 1.97 -1.59
C VAL A 157 12.34 2.70 -0.39
N TRP A 158 13.66 2.70 -0.24
CA TRP A 158 14.30 3.21 0.99
C TRP A 158 14.64 4.70 0.95
N ALA A 159 14.92 5.27 -0.24
CA ALA A 159 15.38 6.65 -0.35
C ALA A 159 14.32 7.60 -0.93
N SER A 160 13.27 7.07 -1.56
CA SER A 160 12.28 7.86 -2.28
C SER A 160 10.90 7.89 -1.62
N ASP A 161 10.03 8.69 -2.21
CA ASP A 161 8.62 8.85 -1.86
C ASP A 161 7.81 9.32 -3.08
N GLY A 162 6.52 9.56 -2.91
CA GLY A 162 5.60 9.97 -3.97
C GLY A 162 5.99 11.27 -4.69
N ARG A 163 6.83 12.13 -4.08
CA ARG A 163 7.31 13.36 -4.74
C ARG A 163 8.31 13.07 -5.85
N SER A 164 8.81 11.85 -5.98
CA SER A 164 9.62 11.45 -7.13
C SER A 164 8.78 11.12 -8.37
N VAL A 165 7.47 10.94 -8.24
CA VAL A 165 6.59 10.61 -9.37
C VAL A 165 6.52 11.79 -10.34
N ARG A 166 6.80 11.52 -11.61
CA ARG A 166 6.73 12.48 -12.72
C ARG A 166 5.50 12.27 -13.58
N ASP A 167 5.25 11.03 -13.98
CA ASP A 167 4.13 10.68 -14.86
C ASP A 167 3.37 9.49 -14.28
N VAL A 168 2.05 9.49 -14.47
CA VAL A 168 1.17 8.38 -14.11
C VAL A 168 0.24 8.10 -15.28
N VAL A 169 0.15 6.84 -15.67
CA VAL A 169 -0.74 6.34 -16.73
C VAL A 169 -1.67 5.30 -16.11
N VAL A 170 -2.96 5.39 -16.40
CA VAL A 170 -3.99 4.43 -15.95
C VAL A 170 -4.76 3.95 -17.17
N ALA A 171 -4.76 2.64 -17.41
CA ALA A 171 -5.33 1.99 -18.58
C ALA A 171 -4.91 2.68 -19.90
N GLY A 172 -3.63 3.07 -20.00
CA GLY A 172 -3.07 3.73 -21.19
C GLY A 172 -3.37 5.23 -21.31
N ARG A 173 -4.06 5.85 -20.35
CA ARG A 173 -4.32 7.30 -20.33
C ARG A 173 -3.48 7.98 -19.27
N HIS A 174 -2.78 9.05 -19.63
CA HIS A 174 -2.10 9.87 -18.63
C HIS A 174 -3.12 10.49 -17.66
N VAL A 175 -2.78 10.50 -16.38
CA VAL A 175 -3.53 11.20 -15.32
C VAL A 175 -2.66 12.21 -14.58
N LEU A 176 -1.34 11.99 -14.61
CA LEU A 176 -0.29 12.92 -14.21
C LEU A 176 0.74 12.97 -15.35
N ARG A 177 1.18 14.17 -15.74
CA ARG A 177 2.23 14.36 -16.74
C ARG A 177 3.17 15.47 -16.29
N ASP A 178 4.48 15.22 -16.32
CA ASP A 178 5.49 16.20 -15.90
C ASP A 178 5.18 16.84 -14.53
N ARG A 179 4.69 16.03 -13.58
CA ARG A 179 4.27 16.40 -12.21
C ARG A 179 2.99 17.24 -12.14
N GLU A 180 2.29 17.45 -13.25
CA GLU A 180 1.02 18.15 -13.31
C GLU A 180 -0.16 17.18 -13.41
N CYS A 181 -1.17 17.34 -12.55
CA CYS A 181 -2.40 16.55 -12.61
C CYS A 181 -3.25 17.03 -13.78
N ILE A 182 -3.55 16.15 -14.73
CA ILE A 182 -4.28 16.52 -15.95
C ILE A 182 -5.78 16.16 -15.89
N THR A 183 -6.22 15.53 -14.80
CA THR A 183 -7.60 15.04 -14.64
C THR A 183 -8.38 15.77 -13.55
N VAL A 184 -7.71 16.55 -12.70
CA VAL A 184 -8.30 17.27 -11.58
C VAL A 184 -7.77 18.69 -11.56
N ASP A 185 -8.67 19.68 -11.52
CA ASP A 185 -8.29 21.05 -11.20
C ASP A 185 -7.96 21.15 -9.70
N VAL A 186 -6.65 21.13 -9.41
CA VAL A 186 -6.12 21.16 -8.04
C VAL A 186 -6.49 22.47 -7.32
N ASN A 187 -6.61 23.59 -8.02
CA ASN A 187 -6.96 24.87 -7.41
C ASN A 187 -8.44 24.90 -7.03
N SER A 188 -9.32 24.45 -7.92
CA SER A 188 -10.74 24.30 -7.62
C SER A 188 -10.98 23.31 -6.48
N LEU A 189 -10.32 22.15 -6.49
CA LEU A 189 -10.43 21.15 -5.43
C LEU A 189 -9.96 21.71 -4.08
N ARG A 190 -8.86 22.48 -4.06
CA ARG A 190 -8.38 23.13 -2.84
C ARG A 190 -9.40 24.12 -2.28
N ALA A 191 -10.02 24.92 -3.13
CA ALA A 191 -11.04 25.88 -2.71
C ALA A 191 -12.25 25.16 -2.10
N GLU A 192 -12.74 24.10 -2.75
CA GLU A 192 -13.83 23.28 -2.21
C GLU A 192 -13.45 22.65 -0.86
N ALA A 193 -12.26 22.06 -0.73
CA ALA A 193 -11.82 21.45 0.52
C ALA A 193 -11.82 22.43 1.71
N LEU A 194 -11.39 23.68 1.48
CA LEU A 194 -11.41 24.73 2.50
C LEU A 194 -12.84 25.13 2.87
N GLU A 195 -13.74 25.26 1.90
CA GLU A 195 -15.14 25.56 2.15
C GLU A 195 -15.81 24.46 2.99
N ARG A 196 -15.58 23.19 2.64
CA ARG A 196 -16.11 22.03 3.37
C ARG A 196 -15.60 21.98 4.80
N ARG A 197 -14.30 22.24 5.02
CA ARG A 197 -13.71 22.33 6.36
C ARG A 197 -14.43 23.39 7.19
N ASP A 198 -14.60 24.60 6.66
CA ASP A 198 -15.22 25.71 7.39
C ASP A 198 -16.67 25.43 7.72
N HIS A 199 -17.41 24.77 6.81
CA HIS A 199 -18.75 24.29 7.08
C HIS A 199 -18.80 23.27 8.23
N LEU A 200 -17.93 22.25 8.21
CA LEU A 200 -17.85 21.24 9.27
C LEU A 200 -17.49 21.84 10.64
N LEU A 201 -16.58 22.83 10.67
CA LEU A 201 -16.21 23.51 11.91
C LEU A 201 -17.37 24.33 12.49
N ARG A 202 -18.16 25.00 11.64
CA ARG A 202 -19.37 25.71 12.09
C ARG A 202 -20.46 24.76 12.60
N ALA A 203 -20.63 23.61 11.95
CA ALA A 203 -21.64 22.63 12.32
C ALA A 203 -21.34 21.88 13.64
N ARG A 204 -20.09 21.96 14.15
CA ARG A 204 -19.69 21.42 15.46
C ARG A 204 -19.95 22.37 16.63
N GLY A 205 -20.62 23.51 16.39
CA GLY A 205 -21.08 24.44 17.42
C GLY A 205 -21.88 23.76 18.51
#